data_AF-A0A0N0NQK3-F1
#
_entry.id   AF-A0A0N0NQK3-F1
#
_cell.length_a   1.000
_cell.length_b   1.000
_cell.length_c   1.000
_cell.angle_alpha   90.00
_cell.angle_beta   90.00
_cell.angle_gamma   90.00
#
_symmetry.space_group_name_H-M   'P 1'
#
loop_
_entity.id
_entity.type
_entity.pdbx_description
1 polymer ?
#
loop_
_entity_poly.entity_id
_entity_poly.type
_entity_poly.pdbx_seq_one_letter_code
_entity_poly.pdbx_strand_id
1 'polypeptide(L)'
;MAPPVAVDGVGQMLNGFSDKKKVDTMNPHDLVEWDRKLTPKRYEIKGTNPDSRILISDVNIIDSTGKPPFKGDVYVEGERIKHVGSVPNKAQLLQDNSVRVIHGRGRTLMSGLGDAHVHFSWNEGDLGKLGELGVEEHTLLTARSAKTYIDSGYTMCFGAASAKERLDCVIRDAINNGSIPGPRYLANGKEMAVPDGELVPGITAFASGPLEMRETIRHHVKLGVDQIKLSMSGEQICETRDAQDCYFTDEETAACVDEAHRHNVRLCAHARARDSVKQCVKHGVEIIYHASWIDDEGMDMLEKAKSKHIVAPGLNWLIATVYEAAAFGYSFEKAEQIGYKKELEVAIRGLKEMHKRGITVLPGGDYGFAWTPHGTYARDLEHFVKLLDFTPMEALVAATAGVARLFMRDEELGKIAEGYYADMILIDGNPLDDIKILQDHDKLNVIMINGRIHKASYKEFLRTEDRPAAEAQVQQPAPKLTNFVAYSLDDGTGRTRMGHLDPSKGTITPLALNILPPIYGRDILAVGKNYSAHAKEFNASGYDSSDKVDMPTHPVIFTKRATSIIANEEEILLHPDFTETLDYEGEIGVIIGKNGFQISEAAAEDTSGATRSSMM
;
A
#
# COMPACT_ATOMS: atom_id res chain seq x y z
N MET A 1 -28.21 38.30 -3.42
CA MET A 1 -27.05 38.67 -2.57
C MET A 1 -25.85 37.96 -3.15
N ALA A 2 -24.70 38.62 -3.31
CA ALA A 2 -23.47 37.90 -3.65
C ALA A 2 -23.19 36.89 -2.52
N PRO A 3 -22.83 35.64 -2.81
CA PRO A 3 -22.47 34.70 -1.77
C PRO A 3 -21.29 35.29 -0.97
N PRO A 4 -21.32 35.22 0.37
CA PRO A 4 -20.16 35.61 1.16
C PRO A 4 -18.98 34.73 0.73
N VAL A 5 -17.86 35.35 0.35
CA VAL A 5 -16.66 34.63 -0.10
C VAL A 5 -15.98 34.01 1.13
N ALA A 6 -15.50 32.76 1.07
CA ALA A 6 -14.84 32.13 2.22
C ALA A 6 -13.47 32.78 2.55
N VAL A 7 -12.85 33.39 1.54
CA VAL A 7 -11.53 34.02 1.58
C VAL A 7 -11.52 35.29 0.73
N ASP A 8 -10.61 36.23 1.00
CA ASP A 8 -10.45 37.44 0.20
C ASP A 8 -9.83 37.17 -1.19
N GLY A 9 -9.59 38.25 -1.93
CA GLY A 9 -8.98 38.22 -3.27
C GLY A 9 -7.53 37.71 -3.31
N VAL A 10 -6.88 37.52 -2.16
CA VAL A 10 -5.53 36.94 -2.02
C VAL A 10 -5.55 35.62 -1.25
N GLY A 11 -6.73 35.03 -1.03
CA GLY A 11 -6.91 33.74 -0.37
C GLY A 11 -6.81 33.78 1.16
N GLN A 12 -6.69 34.95 1.79
CA GLN A 12 -6.76 35.06 3.24
C GLN A 12 -8.21 34.85 3.71
N MET A 13 -8.38 34.05 4.76
CA MET A 13 -9.67 33.92 5.43
C MET A 13 -10.15 35.31 5.87
N LEU A 14 -11.40 35.66 5.56
CA LEU A 14 -11.87 37.04 5.65
C LEU A 14 -11.73 37.69 7.03
N ASN A 15 -11.59 36.92 8.12
CA ASN A 15 -11.32 37.49 9.45
C ASN A 15 -9.99 37.04 10.09
N GLY A 16 -9.16 36.25 9.39
CA GLY A 16 -7.93 35.67 9.94
C GLY A 16 -8.19 34.71 11.10
N PHE A 17 -7.32 33.70 11.27
CA PHE A 17 -7.44 32.82 12.44
C PHE A 17 -7.01 33.58 13.70
N SER A 18 -7.87 33.60 14.73
CA SER A 18 -7.52 34.12 16.06
C SER A 18 -6.22 33.48 16.58
N ASP A 19 -5.37 34.25 17.28
CA ASP A 19 -4.12 33.80 17.93
C ASP A 19 -4.36 32.83 19.12
N LYS A 20 -5.11 31.74 18.91
CA LYS A 20 -5.27 30.67 19.89
C LYS A 20 -3.93 29.96 20.07
N LYS A 21 -3.59 29.60 21.31
CA LYS A 21 -2.39 28.82 21.64
C LYS A 21 -2.49 27.41 21.02
N LYS A 22 -1.39 26.90 20.48
CA LYS A 22 -1.28 25.50 20.00
C LYS A 22 -1.58 24.55 21.18
N VAL A 23 -2.52 23.64 20.99
CA VAL A 23 -2.87 22.57 21.96
C VAL A 23 -1.90 21.39 21.77
N ASP A 24 -1.83 20.45 22.71
CA ASP A 24 -1.16 19.17 22.45
C ASP A 24 -1.92 18.42 21.34
N THR A 25 -1.20 18.11 20.27
CA THR A 25 -1.72 17.57 19.02
C THR A 25 -1.28 16.13 18.75
N MET A 26 -0.63 15.47 19.71
CA MET A 26 -0.14 14.10 19.50
C MET A 26 -1.30 13.11 19.29
N ASN A 27 -2.33 13.17 20.12
CA ASN A 27 -3.45 12.23 20.13
C ASN A 27 -4.82 12.94 20.14
N PRO A 28 -5.16 13.82 19.18
CA PRO A 28 -6.45 14.52 19.16
C PRO A 28 -7.63 13.54 19.03
N HIS A 29 -7.39 12.37 18.43
CA HIS A 29 -8.37 11.30 18.28
C HIS A 29 -8.88 10.73 19.62
N ASP A 30 -8.09 10.80 20.70
CA ASP A 30 -8.54 10.36 22.04
C ASP A 30 -9.71 11.20 22.57
N LEU A 31 -9.88 12.43 22.06
CA LEU A 31 -10.99 13.32 22.41
C LEU A 31 -12.28 13.04 21.62
N VAL A 32 -12.20 12.19 20.59
CA VAL A 32 -13.38 11.82 19.79
C VAL A 32 -14.24 10.88 20.60
N GLU A 33 -15.45 11.26 20.97
CA GLU A 33 -16.43 10.48 21.74
C GLU A 33 -17.59 10.07 20.83
N TRP A 34 -17.50 8.89 20.24
CA TRP A 34 -18.55 8.35 19.37
C TRP A 34 -19.81 7.96 20.15
N ASP A 35 -20.99 8.20 19.55
CA ASP A 35 -22.22 7.55 20.00
C ASP A 35 -22.09 6.05 19.74
N ARG A 36 -22.12 5.25 20.82
CA ARG A 36 -22.00 3.79 20.76
C ARG A 36 -23.09 3.12 19.92
N LYS A 37 -24.25 3.78 19.72
CA LYS A 37 -25.27 3.28 18.81
C LYS A 37 -24.77 3.21 17.37
N LEU A 38 -23.87 4.10 16.99
CA LEU A 38 -23.33 4.19 15.63
C LEU A 38 -22.11 3.27 15.40
N THR A 39 -21.86 2.33 16.32
CA THR A 39 -20.77 1.37 16.18
C THR A 39 -21.02 0.47 14.95
N PRO A 40 -20.10 0.44 13.97
CA PRO A 40 -20.21 -0.47 12.85
C PRO A 40 -20.30 -1.93 13.29
N LYS A 41 -20.81 -2.79 12.41
CA LYS A 41 -20.79 -4.22 12.69
C LYS A 41 -19.35 -4.68 12.92
N ARG A 42 -19.13 -5.47 13.97
CA ARG A 42 -17.79 -6.03 14.24
C ARG A 42 -17.54 -7.20 13.29
N TYR A 43 -16.58 -7.03 12.40
CA TYR A 43 -16.10 -8.07 11.50
C TYR A 43 -14.80 -8.70 12.02
N GLU A 44 -14.70 -10.00 11.80
CA GLU A 44 -13.49 -10.80 12.04
C GLU A 44 -12.98 -11.35 10.71
N ILE A 45 -11.66 -11.37 10.56
CA ILE A 45 -11.01 -11.97 9.39
C ILE A 45 -10.74 -13.44 9.72
N LYS A 46 -11.29 -14.35 8.94
CA LYS A 46 -11.10 -15.80 9.11
C LYS A 46 -9.78 -16.28 8.52
N GLY A 47 -9.35 -17.45 8.99
CA GLY A 47 -8.26 -18.22 8.39
C GLY A 47 -6.92 -18.12 9.12
N THR A 48 -6.87 -17.48 10.29
CA THR A 48 -5.71 -17.59 11.20
C THR A 48 -5.87 -18.82 12.08
N ASN A 49 -4.89 -19.73 12.07
CA ASN A 49 -4.90 -20.89 12.96
C ASN A 49 -4.66 -20.40 14.40
N PRO A 50 -5.53 -20.74 15.39
CA PRO A 50 -5.35 -20.33 16.78
C PRO A 50 -4.04 -20.81 17.40
N ASP A 51 -3.45 -21.91 16.91
CA ASP A 51 -2.18 -22.45 17.39
C ASP A 51 -0.95 -21.82 16.70
N SER A 52 -1.17 -20.90 15.76
CA SER A 52 -0.09 -20.17 15.08
C SER A 52 0.72 -19.35 16.10
N ARG A 53 2.04 -19.53 16.12
CA ARG A 53 2.94 -18.81 17.01
C ARG A 53 4.05 -18.14 16.21
N ILE A 54 4.20 -16.83 16.39
CA ILE A 54 5.22 -16.04 15.68
C ILE A 54 5.97 -15.16 16.68
N LEU A 55 7.30 -15.21 16.64
CA LEU A 55 8.18 -14.33 17.41
C LEU A 55 8.91 -13.39 16.46
N ILE A 56 8.69 -12.08 16.59
CA ILE A 56 9.47 -11.04 15.92
C ILE A 56 10.48 -10.52 16.92
N SER A 57 11.76 -10.82 16.71
CA SER A 57 12.83 -10.55 17.66
C SER A 57 13.72 -9.39 17.24
N ASP A 58 14.30 -8.66 18.20
CA ASP A 58 15.27 -7.58 17.96
C ASP A 58 14.75 -6.50 16.99
N VAL A 59 13.69 -5.80 17.39
CA VAL A 59 13.07 -4.71 16.62
C VAL A 59 13.09 -3.40 17.40
N ASN A 60 13.06 -2.28 16.67
CA ASN A 60 12.75 -0.96 17.22
C ASN A 60 11.25 -0.71 17.08
N ILE A 61 10.50 -0.61 18.18
CA ILE A 61 9.04 -0.61 18.20
C ILE A 61 8.53 0.83 18.26
N ILE A 62 7.69 1.20 17.29
CA ILE A 62 6.81 2.38 17.34
C ILE A 62 5.42 1.86 17.71
N ASP A 63 5.02 2.08 18.96
CA ASP A 63 3.79 1.51 19.53
C ASP A 63 2.51 2.25 19.14
N SER A 64 2.63 3.35 18.38
CA SER A 64 1.53 4.23 17.95
C SER A 64 0.81 4.95 19.10
N THR A 65 1.49 5.18 20.24
CA THR A 65 0.97 6.00 21.35
C THR A 65 1.49 7.44 21.35
N GLY A 66 2.43 7.76 20.45
CA GLY A 66 3.18 9.01 20.43
C GLY A 66 4.42 9.04 21.34
N LYS A 67 4.65 7.98 22.12
CA LYS A 67 5.86 7.82 22.94
C LYS A 67 7.10 7.54 22.08
N PRO A 68 8.32 7.83 22.59
CA PRO A 68 9.54 7.48 21.89
C PRO A 68 9.63 5.98 21.57
N PRO A 69 10.22 5.61 20.41
CA PRO A 69 10.45 4.20 20.07
C PRO A 69 11.35 3.51 21.08
N PHE A 70 11.19 2.19 21.23
CA PHE A 70 12.01 1.39 22.13
C PHE A 70 12.39 0.05 21.50
N LYS A 71 13.53 -0.50 21.91
CA LYS A 71 13.97 -1.82 21.44
C LYS A 71 13.23 -2.94 22.17
N GLY A 72 12.91 -4.01 21.47
CA GLY A 72 12.32 -5.19 22.08
C GLY A 72 11.93 -6.27 21.09
N ASP A 73 11.05 -7.15 21.53
CA ASP A 73 10.50 -8.26 20.77
C ASP A 73 8.96 -8.21 20.80
N VAL A 74 8.32 -8.84 19.82
CA VAL A 74 6.86 -9.01 19.77
C VAL A 74 6.54 -10.47 19.54
N TYR A 75 5.70 -11.05 20.41
CA TYR A 75 5.25 -12.42 20.30
C TYR A 75 3.74 -12.45 20.02
N VAL A 76 3.35 -13.22 19.01
CA VAL A 76 1.99 -13.33 18.48
C VAL A 76 1.52 -14.77 18.65
N GLU A 77 0.29 -14.92 19.16
CA GLU A 77 -0.42 -16.20 19.26
C GLU A 77 -1.78 -16.08 18.56
N GLY A 78 -2.04 -16.97 17.62
CA GLY A 78 -3.20 -16.89 16.74
C GLY A 78 -3.25 -15.54 16.03
N GLU A 79 -4.32 -14.79 16.28
CA GLU A 79 -4.58 -13.48 15.68
C GLU A 79 -4.05 -12.28 16.50
N ARG A 80 -3.54 -12.51 17.71
CA ARG A 80 -3.30 -11.45 18.71
C ARG A 80 -1.83 -11.33 19.09
N ILE A 81 -1.45 -10.09 19.40
CA ILE A 81 -0.19 -9.78 20.06
C ILE A 81 -0.30 -10.25 21.52
N LYS A 82 0.54 -11.21 21.90
CA LYS A 82 0.57 -11.79 23.24
C LYS A 82 1.51 -11.02 24.17
N HIS A 83 2.70 -10.67 23.68
CA HIS A 83 3.72 -9.92 24.43
C HIS A 83 4.42 -8.88 23.57
N VAL A 84 4.80 -7.75 24.19
CA VAL A 84 5.54 -6.64 23.54
C VAL A 84 6.70 -6.19 24.43
N GLY A 85 7.84 -5.89 23.81
CA GLY A 85 9.04 -5.44 24.49
C GLY A 85 9.84 -6.60 25.06
N SER A 86 9.47 -7.08 26.25
CA SER A 86 10.14 -8.23 26.90
C SER A 86 9.27 -9.48 26.79
N VAL A 87 9.71 -10.46 25.99
CA VAL A 87 8.99 -11.72 25.79
C VAL A 87 9.50 -12.77 26.80
N PRO A 88 8.63 -13.33 27.67
CA PRO A 88 8.99 -14.41 28.59
C PRO A 88 9.49 -15.65 27.85
N ASN A 89 10.44 -16.38 28.43
CA ASN A 89 10.94 -17.64 27.88
C ASN A 89 11.46 -17.55 26.42
N LYS A 90 11.94 -16.37 26.00
CA LYS A 90 12.45 -16.11 24.64
C LYS A 90 13.47 -17.16 24.18
N ALA A 91 14.40 -17.56 25.04
CA ALA A 91 15.42 -18.55 24.70
C ALA A 91 14.81 -19.91 24.32
N GLN A 92 13.74 -20.35 25.00
CA GLN A 92 13.01 -21.55 24.62
C GLN A 92 12.21 -21.33 23.33
N LEU A 93 11.52 -20.19 23.18
CA LEU A 93 10.74 -19.88 21.97
C LEU A 93 11.60 -19.84 20.70
N LEU A 94 12.84 -19.33 20.79
CA LEU A 94 13.80 -19.32 19.68
C LEU A 94 14.23 -20.73 19.23
N GLN A 95 14.14 -21.72 20.13
CA GLN A 95 14.51 -23.12 19.85
C GLN A 95 13.29 -23.99 19.53
N ASP A 96 12.08 -23.48 19.69
CA ASP A 96 10.85 -24.21 19.42
C ASP A 96 10.52 -24.16 17.92
N ASN A 97 10.66 -25.31 17.24
CA ASN A 97 10.36 -25.44 15.81
C ASN A 97 8.91 -25.15 15.43
N SER A 98 7.99 -25.12 16.40
CA SER A 98 6.59 -24.75 16.18
C SER A 98 6.32 -23.24 16.30
N VAL A 99 7.35 -22.45 16.64
CA VAL A 99 7.32 -20.98 16.63
C VAL A 99 8.05 -20.49 15.39
N ARG A 100 7.36 -19.70 14.55
CA ARG A 100 8.03 -19.02 13.43
C ARG A 100 8.77 -17.80 13.96
N VAL A 101 10.08 -17.76 13.77
CA VAL A 101 10.92 -16.62 14.18
C VAL A 101 11.17 -15.68 12.99
N ILE A 102 10.98 -14.39 13.22
CA ILE A 102 11.38 -13.29 12.33
C ILE A 102 12.46 -12.50 13.05
N HIS A 103 13.65 -12.38 12.44
CA HIS A 103 14.77 -11.63 13.01
C HIS A 103 14.73 -10.18 12.53
N GLY A 104 14.22 -9.30 13.38
CA GLY A 104 14.12 -7.86 13.17
C GLY A 104 15.45 -7.19 12.86
N ARG A 105 16.54 -7.60 13.53
CA ARG A 105 17.90 -7.03 13.31
C ARG A 105 17.92 -5.51 13.46
N GLY A 106 17.21 -4.99 14.46
CA GLY A 106 17.05 -3.57 14.75
C GLY A 106 16.11 -2.80 13.82
N ARG A 107 15.46 -3.45 12.85
CA ARG A 107 14.46 -2.82 11.96
C ARG A 107 13.27 -2.28 12.74
N THR A 108 12.55 -1.34 12.13
CA THR A 108 11.42 -0.69 12.79
C THR A 108 10.16 -1.52 12.64
N LEU A 109 9.49 -1.84 13.75
CA LEU A 109 8.18 -2.46 13.78
C LEU A 109 7.13 -1.40 14.19
N MET A 110 6.05 -1.29 13.43
CA MET A 110 4.92 -0.42 13.76
C MET A 110 3.58 -1.09 13.41
N SER A 111 2.47 -0.53 13.88
CA SER A 111 1.14 -0.99 13.48
C SER A 111 0.93 -0.82 11.97
N GLY A 112 0.07 -1.65 11.37
CA GLY A 112 -0.37 -1.48 9.99
C GLY A 112 -1.03 -0.13 9.78
N LEU A 113 -0.81 0.46 8.60
CA LEU A 113 -1.34 1.77 8.27
C LEU A 113 -2.86 1.71 8.04
N GLY A 114 -3.50 2.85 8.25
CA GLY A 114 -4.90 3.08 8.01
C GLY A 114 -5.11 4.20 7.00
N ASP A 115 -6.21 4.12 6.25
CA ASP A 115 -6.66 5.17 5.33
C ASP A 115 -8.12 5.53 5.65
N ALA A 116 -8.38 6.82 5.89
CA ALA A 116 -9.69 7.35 6.27
C ALA A 116 -10.61 7.72 5.08
N HIS A 117 -10.13 7.61 3.83
CA HIS A 117 -10.88 8.00 2.63
C HIS A 117 -10.54 7.10 1.43
N VAL A 118 -11.17 5.93 1.37
CA VAL A 118 -10.83 4.87 0.41
C VAL A 118 -11.92 4.65 -0.65
N HIS A 119 -11.49 4.50 -1.91
CA HIS A 119 -12.33 4.05 -3.02
C HIS A 119 -11.73 2.79 -3.67
N PHE A 120 -12.07 1.60 -3.19
CA PHE A 120 -11.54 0.37 -3.81
C PHE A 120 -11.98 0.20 -5.26
N SER A 121 -13.20 0.63 -5.57
CA SER A 121 -13.79 0.44 -6.89
C SER A 121 -13.24 1.41 -7.94
N TRP A 122 -12.39 2.37 -7.57
CA TRP A 122 -11.80 3.27 -8.55
C TRP A 122 -10.72 2.54 -9.32
N ASN A 123 -10.70 2.70 -10.65
CA ASN A 123 -9.99 1.82 -11.58
C ASN A 123 -8.69 2.42 -12.15
N GLU A 124 -8.20 3.52 -11.58
CA GLU A 124 -7.00 4.26 -12.05
C GLU A 124 -7.17 4.84 -13.46
N GLY A 125 -8.39 4.88 -13.99
CA GLY A 125 -8.69 5.25 -15.37
C GLY A 125 -9.47 6.56 -15.50
N ASP A 126 -10.17 6.67 -16.62
CA ASP A 126 -11.09 7.77 -16.90
C ASP A 126 -12.33 7.69 -15.98
N LEU A 127 -12.44 8.65 -15.07
CA LEU A 127 -13.57 8.75 -14.13
C LEU A 127 -14.92 8.81 -14.85
N GLY A 128 -14.99 9.47 -16.01
CA GLY A 128 -16.23 9.61 -16.77
C GLY A 128 -16.82 8.26 -17.23
N LYS A 129 -15.99 7.20 -17.26
CA LYS A 129 -16.37 5.86 -17.70
C LYS A 129 -16.45 4.85 -16.56
N LEU A 130 -16.21 5.28 -15.33
CA LEU A 130 -16.21 4.38 -14.16
C LEU A 130 -17.57 3.70 -13.98
N GLY A 131 -18.66 4.45 -14.16
CA GLY A 131 -20.02 3.95 -14.08
C GLY A 131 -20.41 2.97 -15.18
N GLU A 132 -19.70 2.95 -16.31
CA GLU A 132 -20.01 2.13 -17.49
C GLU A 132 -19.49 0.68 -17.36
N LEU A 133 -18.54 0.42 -16.47
CA LEU A 133 -17.98 -0.92 -16.28
C LEU A 133 -19.04 -1.94 -15.87
N GLY A 134 -19.00 -3.13 -16.48
CA GLY A 134 -19.78 -4.28 -16.04
C GLY A 134 -19.42 -4.67 -14.60
N VAL A 135 -20.38 -5.21 -13.85
CA VAL A 135 -20.19 -5.48 -12.42
C VAL A 135 -19.14 -6.57 -12.20
N GLU A 136 -19.03 -7.52 -13.13
CA GLU A 136 -18.07 -8.62 -13.12
C GLU A 136 -16.64 -8.09 -13.24
N GLU A 137 -16.33 -7.28 -14.26
CA GLU A 137 -15.02 -6.67 -14.45
C GLU A 137 -14.67 -5.75 -13.28
N HIS A 138 -15.65 -4.97 -12.82
CA HIS A 138 -15.47 -4.03 -11.72
C HIS A 138 -15.15 -4.75 -10.40
N THR A 139 -15.74 -5.93 -10.18
CA THR A 139 -15.44 -6.76 -9.00
C THR A 139 -13.99 -7.22 -8.99
N LEU A 140 -13.46 -7.68 -10.13
CA LEU A 140 -12.05 -8.09 -10.25
C LEU A 140 -11.09 -6.93 -10.00
N LEU A 141 -11.41 -5.75 -10.53
CA LEU A 141 -10.63 -4.52 -10.28
C LEU A 141 -10.68 -4.11 -8.80
N THR A 142 -11.85 -4.13 -8.18
CA THR A 142 -12.02 -3.77 -6.77
C THR A 142 -11.24 -4.73 -5.85
N ALA A 143 -11.22 -6.03 -6.16
CA ALA A 143 -10.42 -7.02 -5.45
C ALA A 143 -8.90 -6.77 -5.61
N ARG A 144 -8.47 -6.36 -6.82
CA ARG A 144 -7.07 -5.96 -7.07
C ARG A 144 -6.69 -4.75 -6.23
N SER A 145 -7.52 -3.70 -6.18
CA SER A 145 -7.28 -2.50 -5.37
C SER A 145 -7.14 -2.83 -3.88
N ALA A 146 -8.04 -3.68 -3.35
CA ALA A 146 -7.95 -4.15 -1.96
C ALA A 146 -6.64 -4.88 -1.67
N LYS A 147 -6.20 -5.76 -2.60
CA LYS A 147 -4.88 -6.41 -2.51
C LYS A 147 -3.74 -5.38 -2.53
N THR A 148 -3.82 -4.38 -3.40
CA THR A 148 -2.79 -3.32 -3.49
C THR A 148 -2.66 -2.55 -2.18
N TYR A 149 -3.77 -2.21 -1.50
CA TYR A 149 -3.71 -1.58 -0.17
C TYR A 149 -2.92 -2.41 0.85
N ILE A 150 -3.24 -3.70 0.99
CA ILE A 150 -2.51 -4.56 1.94
C ILE A 150 -1.05 -4.83 1.52
N ASP A 151 -0.77 -4.91 0.22
CA ASP A 151 0.62 -4.99 -0.29
C ASP A 151 1.45 -3.73 0.02
N SER A 152 0.77 -2.60 0.22
CA SER A 152 1.34 -1.28 0.57
C SER A 152 1.41 -1.03 2.08
N GLY A 153 1.10 -2.04 2.91
CA GLY A 153 1.17 -1.95 4.37
C GLY A 153 -0.08 -1.39 5.05
N TYR A 154 -1.14 -1.12 4.31
CA TYR A 154 -2.40 -0.65 4.90
C TYR A 154 -3.24 -1.85 5.36
N THR A 155 -3.60 -1.89 6.63
CA THR A 155 -4.40 -2.95 7.25
C THR A 155 -5.79 -2.48 7.67
N MET A 156 -6.08 -1.17 7.61
CA MET A 156 -7.39 -0.58 7.89
C MET A 156 -7.78 0.41 6.79
N CYS A 157 -9.00 0.32 6.27
CA CYS A 157 -9.48 1.19 5.21
C CYS A 157 -10.95 1.58 5.44
N PHE A 158 -11.23 2.89 5.46
CA PHE A 158 -12.57 3.44 5.64
C PHE A 158 -13.17 3.82 4.27
N GLY A 159 -14.19 3.08 3.83
CA GLY A 159 -14.81 3.27 2.53
C GLY A 159 -15.53 4.60 2.39
N ALA A 160 -15.25 5.32 1.31
CA ALA A 160 -15.79 6.64 1.00
C ALA A 160 -16.90 6.60 -0.04
N ALA A 161 -16.78 5.81 -1.10
CA ALA A 161 -17.84 5.54 -2.06
C ALA A 161 -17.56 4.25 -2.85
N SER A 162 -18.62 3.65 -3.37
CA SER A 162 -18.57 2.46 -4.22
C SER A 162 -19.23 2.76 -5.56
N ALA A 163 -18.56 2.41 -6.65
CA ALA A 163 -19.03 2.69 -8.00
C ALA A 163 -20.32 1.93 -8.37
N LYS A 164 -20.60 0.83 -7.66
CA LYS A 164 -21.83 0.03 -7.78
C LYS A 164 -22.44 -0.17 -6.39
N GLU A 165 -23.68 -0.63 -6.34
CA GLU A 165 -24.44 -0.76 -5.08
C GLU A 165 -23.72 -1.58 -4.00
N ARG A 166 -23.04 -2.67 -4.38
CA ARG A 166 -22.58 -3.68 -3.42
C ARG A 166 -21.09 -4.04 -3.48
N LEU A 167 -20.28 -3.41 -4.34
CA LEU A 167 -18.89 -3.84 -4.54
C LEU A 167 -18.10 -3.80 -3.23
N ASP A 168 -18.20 -2.71 -2.50
CA ASP A 168 -17.59 -2.55 -1.17
C ASP A 168 -17.99 -3.66 -0.19
N CYS A 169 -19.29 -3.92 -0.04
CA CYS A 169 -19.78 -4.99 0.83
C CYS A 169 -19.28 -6.38 0.38
N VAL A 170 -19.30 -6.66 -0.91
CA VAL A 170 -18.84 -7.93 -1.49
C VAL A 170 -17.36 -8.16 -1.21
N ILE A 171 -16.52 -7.15 -1.44
CA ILE A 171 -15.08 -7.23 -1.21
C ILE A 171 -14.76 -7.29 0.28
N ARG A 172 -15.42 -6.48 1.12
CA ARG A 172 -15.31 -6.58 2.60
C ARG A 172 -15.58 -8.00 3.08
N ASP A 173 -16.70 -8.58 2.65
CA ASP A 173 -17.15 -9.89 3.12
C ASP A 173 -16.24 -11.01 2.60
N ALA A 174 -15.69 -10.87 1.38
CA ALA A 174 -14.70 -11.77 0.80
C ALA A 174 -13.32 -11.69 1.50
N ILE A 175 -12.91 -10.52 1.97
CA ILE A 175 -11.71 -10.38 2.81
C ILE A 175 -11.95 -11.06 4.17
N ASN A 176 -13.07 -10.74 4.82
CA ASN A 176 -13.40 -11.26 6.13
C ASN A 176 -13.57 -12.78 6.15
N ASN A 177 -14.08 -13.37 5.07
CA ASN A 177 -14.18 -14.83 4.96
C ASN A 177 -12.86 -15.52 4.56
N GLY A 178 -11.82 -14.75 4.22
CA GLY A 178 -10.50 -15.25 3.83
C GLY A 178 -10.38 -15.68 2.36
N SER A 179 -11.35 -15.37 1.50
CA SER A 179 -11.33 -15.74 0.07
C SER A 179 -10.37 -14.89 -0.76
N ILE A 180 -10.18 -13.63 -0.38
CA ILE A 180 -9.23 -12.72 -1.04
C ILE A 180 -8.39 -11.96 0.00
N PRO A 181 -7.16 -11.54 -0.35
CA PRO A 181 -6.37 -10.67 0.52
C PRO A 181 -6.91 -9.23 0.51
N GLY A 182 -6.78 -8.55 1.64
CA GLY A 182 -7.11 -7.13 1.77
C GLY A 182 -7.06 -6.66 3.22
N PRO A 183 -7.16 -5.34 3.44
CA PRO A 183 -7.24 -4.75 4.78
C PRO A 183 -8.60 -5.00 5.44
N ARG A 184 -8.69 -4.74 6.75
CA ARG A 184 -9.98 -4.55 7.42
C ARG A 184 -10.69 -3.37 6.78
N TYR A 185 -11.90 -3.59 6.30
CA TYR A 185 -12.64 -2.59 5.55
C TYR A 185 -13.99 -2.31 6.19
N LEU A 186 -14.35 -1.03 6.32
CA LEU A 186 -15.72 -0.61 6.57
C LEU A 186 -16.31 -0.18 5.23
N ALA A 187 -17.37 -0.85 4.79
CA ALA A 187 -17.94 -0.70 3.46
C ALA A 187 -18.84 0.52 3.35
N ASN A 188 -18.76 1.21 2.21
CA ASN A 188 -19.75 2.20 1.81
C ASN A 188 -20.65 1.64 0.70
N GLY A 189 -21.58 2.45 0.21
CA GLY A 189 -22.34 2.19 -1.00
C GLY A 189 -22.08 3.27 -2.05
N LYS A 190 -23.04 3.43 -2.96
CA LYS A 190 -23.04 4.56 -3.88
C LYS A 190 -23.09 5.87 -3.10
N GLU A 191 -22.42 6.89 -3.61
CA GLU A 191 -22.58 8.23 -3.05
C GLU A 191 -24.02 8.74 -3.25
N MET A 192 -24.54 9.48 -2.28
CA MET A 192 -25.87 10.09 -2.36
C MET A 192 -25.76 11.56 -2.70
N ALA A 193 -26.52 12.02 -3.70
CA ALA A 193 -26.61 13.43 -4.05
C ALA A 193 -28.03 13.80 -4.48
N VAL A 194 -28.33 15.10 -4.49
CA VAL A 194 -29.50 15.64 -5.19
C VAL A 194 -29.32 15.50 -6.71
N PRO A 195 -30.41 15.54 -7.51
CA PRO A 195 -30.28 15.63 -8.97
C PRO A 195 -29.31 16.74 -9.40
N ASP A 196 -28.48 16.46 -10.40
CA ASP A 196 -27.39 17.31 -10.88
C ASP A 196 -26.24 17.54 -9.87
N GLY A 197 -26.18 16.74 -8.79
CA GLY A 197 -25.13 16.77 -7.76
C GLY A 197 -24.15 15.60 -7.82
N GLU A 198 -24.17 14.79 -8.87
CA GLU A 198 -23.19 13.71 -9.03
C GLU A 198 -21.78 14.25 -9.26
N LEU A 199 -20.78 13.61 -8.66
CA LEU A 199 -19.37 13.95 -8.87
C LEU A 199 -18.77 13.10 -9.98
N VAL A 200 -19.12 11.82 -9.99
CA VAL A 200 -18.70 10.87 -11.02
C VAL A 200 -19.94 10.28 -11.72
N PRO A 201 -20.00 10.27 -13.06
CA PRO A 201 -21.15 9.76 -13.79
C PRO A 201 -21.48 8.29 -13.47
N GLY A 202 -22.77 8.01 -13.23
CA GLY A 202 -23.31 6.64 -13.15
C GLY A 202 -23.08 5.89 -11.84
N ILE A 203 -22.45 6.53 -10.85
CA ILE A 203 -22.17 5.92 -9.53
C ILE A 203 -23.01 6.53 -8.39
N THR A 204 -23.86 7.51 -8.69
CA THR A 204 -24.65 8.23 -7.68
C THR A 204 -26.02 7.58 -7.45
N ALA A 205 -26.46 7.57 -6.19
CA ALA A 205 -27.83 7.30 -5.79
C ALA A 205 -28.55 8.64 -5.56
N PHE A 206 -29.33 9.08 -6.54
CA PHE A 206 -30.03 10.36 -6.48
C PHE A 206 -31.24 10.33 -5.52
N ALA A 207 -31.43 11.44 -4.81
CA ALA A 207 -32.61 11.68 -4.00
C ALA A 207 -32.89 13.19 -3.89
N SER A 208 -34.15 13.60 -4.00
CA SER A 208 -34.57 15.00 -3.89
C SER A 208 -35.52 15.20 -2.71
N GLY A 209 -35.14 16.09 -1.80
CA GLY A 209 -35.96 16.42 -0.64
C GLY A 209 -35.92 15.38 0.49
N PRO A 210 -36.41 15.75 1.68
CA PRO A 210 -36.25 14.94 2.89
C PRO A 210 -36.79 13.51 2.83
N LEU A 211 -37.89 13.26 2.11
CA LEU A 211 -38.51 11.93 2.08
C LEU A 211 -37.72 10.94 1.23
N GLU A 212 -37.30 11.35 0.02
CA GLU A 212 -36.48 10.52 -0.86
C GLU A 212 -35.11 10.25 -0.24
N MET A 213 -34.51 11.26 0.42
CA MET A 213 -33.25 11.08 1.16
C MET A 213 -33.36 9.93 2.17
N ARG A 214 -34.44 9.87 2.94
CA ARG A 214 -34.68 8.78 3.90
C ARG A 214 -34.87 7.42 3.22
N GLU A 215 -35.57 7.38 2.09
CA GLU A 215 -35.74 6.14 1.31
C GLU A 215 -34.40 5.61 0.80
N THR A 216 -33.55 6.49 0.28
CA THR A 216 -32.22 6.12 -0.22
C THR A 216 -31.28 5.72 0.92
N ILE A 217 -31.36 6.34 2.10
CA ILE A 217 -30.66 5.86 3.30
C ILE A 217 -31.10 4.43 3.66
N ARG A 218 -32.42 4.18 3.74
CA ARG A 218 -32.94 2.83 4.03
C ARG A 218 -32.51 1.79 3.01
N HIS A 219 -32.42 2.18 1.73
CA HIS A 219 -31.89 1.32 0.68
C HIS A 219 -30.44 0.92 0.98
N HIS A 220 -29.55 1.87 1.26
CA HIS A 220 -28.16 1.58 1.61
C HIS A 220 -28.02 0.73 2.88
N VAL A 221 -28.80 1.02 3.93
CA VAL A 221 -28.86 0.20 5.14
C VAL A 221 -29.20 -1.26 4.80
N LYS A 222 -30.17 -1.49 3.90
CA LYS A 222 -30.54 -2.85 3.46
C LYS A 222 -29.42 -3.57 2.71
N LEU A 223 -28.53 -2.85 2.02
CA LEU A 223 -27.35 -3.43 1.38
C LEU A 223 -26.27 -3.89 2.37
N GLY A 224 -26.36 -3.46 3.64
CA GLY A 224 -25.44 -3.83 4.70
C GLY A 224 -24.11 -3.07 4.66
N VAL A 225 -24.16 -1.79 4.24
CA VAL A 225 -23.04 -0.85 4.35
C VAL A 225 -22.78 -0.49 5.82
N ASP A 226 -21.55 -0.07 6.12
CA ASP A 226 -21.12 0.34 7.47
C ASP A 226 -21.26 1.86 7.66
N GLN A 227 -21.21 2.60 6.56
CA GLN A 227 -21.44 4.04 6.50
C GLN A 227 -22.05 4.44 5.15
N ILE A 228 -22.61 5.64 5.08
CA ILE A 228 -23.21 6.18 3.85
C ILE A 228 -22.61 7.56 3.55
N LYS A 229 -22.23 7.75 2.29
CA LYS A 229 -21.64 8.98 1.79
C LYS A 229 -22.68 9.96 1.25
N LEU A 230 -22.68 11.19 1.75
CA LEU A 230 -23.41 12.33 1.18
C LEU A 230 -22.46 13.19 0.33
N SER A 231 -22.81 13.46 -0.91
CA SER A 231 -22.07 14.37 -1.78
C SER A 231 -22.76 15.73 -1.78
N MET A 232 -22.30 16.62 -0.90
CA MET A 232 -23.01 17.85 -0.49
C MET A 232 -22.49 19.12 -1.14
N SER A 233 -21.34 19.06 -1.79
CA SER A 233 -20.68 20.21 -2.43
C SER A 233 -20.11 19.86 -3.80
N GLY A 234 -19.85 20.87 -4.63
CA GLY A 234 -19.34 20.65 -5.98
C GLY A 234 -17.89 20.17 -6.03
N GLU A 235 -17.38 20.04 -7.24
CA GLU A 235 -16.03 19.57 -7.54
C GLU A 235 -15.53 20.30 -8.80
N GLN A 236 -14.48 21.11 -8.65
CA GLN A 236 -14.03 22.02 -9.71
C GLN A 236 -13.64 21.26 -10.99
N ILE A 237 -13.09 20.05 -10.88
CA ILE A 237 -12.60 19.30 -12.04
C ILE A 237 -13.75 18.77 -12.90
N CYS A 238 -14.94 18.61 -12.32
CA CYS A 238 -16.13 18.19 -13.05
C CYS A 238 -16.67 19.32 -13.93
N GLU A 239 -16.30 20.59 -13.65
CA GLU A 239 -16.73 21.79 -14.37
C GLU A 239 -18.26 21.96 -14.50
N THR A 240 -19.03 21.19 -13.74
CA THR A 240 -20.50 21.25 -13.64
C THR A 240 -20.97 22.13 -12.49
N ARG A 241 -20.21 22.17 -11.39
CA ARG A 241 -20.55 22.92 -10.17
C ARG A 241 -19.30 23.31 -9.37
N ASP A 242 -19.29 24.51 -8.79
CA ASP A 242 -18.13 25.02 -8.03
C ASP A 242 -17.96 24.25 -6.70
N ALA A 243 -16.71 24.01 -6.28
CA ALA A 243 -16.43 23.33 -5.02
C ALA A 243 -16.91 24.08 -3.76
N GLN A 244 -17.22 25.37 -3.88
CA GLN A 244 -17.81 26.19 -2.82
C GLN A 244 -19.34 26.14 -2.78
N ASP A 245 -19.98 25.53 -3.77
CA ASP A 245 -21.44 25.43 -3.81
C ASP A 245 -21.91 24.29 -2.90
N CYS A 246 -22.58 24.62 -1.81
CA CYS A 246 -23.37 23.67 -1.02
C CYS A 246 -24.79 23.62 -1.58
N TYR A 247 -25.25 22.44 -2.00
CA TYR A 247 -26.53 22.28 -2.66
C TYR A 247 -27.53 21.40 -1.91
N PHE A 248 -27.11 20.81 -0.79
CA PHE A 248 -28.03 20.20 0.16
C PHE A 248 -28.72 21.29 0.98
N THR A 249 -30.01 21.13 1.21
CA THR A 249 -30.72 21.92 2.20
C THR A 249 -30.44 21.40 3.62
N ASP A 250 -30.67 22.26 4.61
CA ASP A 250 -30.64 21.85 6.03
C ASP A 250 -31.63 20.70 6.31
N GLU A 251 -32.80 20.72 5.67
CA GLU A 251 -33.84 19.70 5.88
C GLU A 251 -33.45 18.33 5.29
N GLU A 252 -32.83 18.31 4.11
CA GLU A 252 -32.30 17.09 3.50
C GLU A 252 -31.17 16.49 4.34
N THR A 253 -30.24 17.32 4.78
CA THR A 253 -29.13 16.87 5.64
C THR A 253 -29.65 16.30 6.95
N ALA A 254 -30.57 17.01 7.61
CA ALA A 254 -31.22 16.53 8.84
C ALA A 254 -31.98 15.21 8.62
N ALA A 255 -32.62 15.04 7.47
CA ALA A 255 -33.35 13.82 7.14
C ALA A 255 -32.43 12.62 6.93
N CYS A 256 -31.29 12.81 6.26
CA CYS A 256 -30.26 11.78 6.12
C CYS A 256 -29.73 11.33 7.49
N VAL A 257 -29.32 12.29 8.33
CA VAL A 257 -28.77 12.01 9.67
C VAL A 257 -29.80 11.28 10.53
N ASP A 258 -31.00 11.82 10.68
CA ASP A 258 -32.03 11.21 11.55
C ASP A 258 -32.39 9.79 11.09
N GLU A 259 -32.47 9.54 9.77
CA GLU A 259 -32.72 8.17 9.29
C GLU A 259 -31.53 7.24 9.51
N ALA A 260 -30.31 7.67 9.18
CA ALA A 260 -29.12 6.84 9.33
C ALA A 260 -28.90 6.45 10.79
N HIS A 261 -29.05 7.40 11.72
CA HIS A 261 -28.90 7.17 13.15
C HIS A 261 -30.00 6.27 13.73
N ARG A 262 -31.24 6.31 13.21
CA ARG A 262 -32.30 5.34 13.58
C ARG A 262 -31.94 3.90 13.22
N HIS A 263 -31.13 3.73 12.18
CA HIS A 263 -30.61 2.44 11.74
C HIS A 263 -29.19 2.16 12.24
N ASN A 264 -28.67 2.98 13.17
CA ASN A 264 -27.35 2.81 13.77
C ASN A 264 -26.18 2.89 12.75
N VAL A 265 -26.33 3.67 11.69
CA VAL A 265 -25.33 3.83 10.62
C VAL A 265 -24.75 5.25 10.64
N ARG A 266 -23.44 5.37 10.41
CA ARG A 266 -22.72 6.64 10.33
C ARG A 266 -22.78 7.25 8.94
N LEU A 267 -22.57 8.56 8.88
CA LEU A 267 -22.47 9.32 7.65
C LEU A 267 -21.06 9.88 7.47
N CYS A 268 -20.63 9.91 6.20
CA CYS A 268 -19.51 10.70 5.75
C CYS A 268 -19.96 11.67 4.66
N ALA A 269 -19.28 12.80 4.47
CA ALA A 269 -19.71 13.80 3.49
C ALA A 269 -18.58 14.35 2.62
N HIS A 270 -18.88 14.61 1.33
CA HIS A 270 -18.04 15.39 0.43
C HIS A 270 -18.39 16.85 0.71
N ALA A 271 -17.56 17.49 1.53
CA ALA A 271 -17.84 18.79 2.08
C ALA A 271 -16.63 19.70 1.88
N ARG A 272 -16.35 20.07 0.62
CA ARG A 272 -15.35 21.10 0.28
C ARG A 272 -15.84 22.48 0.70
N ALA A 273 -17.11 22.78 0.43
CA ALA A 273 -17.72 24.08 0.65
C ALA A 273 -17.88 24.42 2.15
N ARG A 274 -17.63 25.68 2.51
CA ARG A 274 -17.91 26.24 3.85
C ARG A 274 -19.27 25.80 4.41
N ASP A 275 -20.32 26.02 3.64
CA ASP A 275 -21.69 25.82 4.12
C ASP A 275 -22.00 24.33 4.31
N SER A 276 -21.40 23.46 3.48
CA SER A 276 -21.51 22.00 3.67
C SER A 276 -20.77 21.52 4.93
N VAL A 277 -19.60 22.09 5.25
CA VAL A 277 -18.90 21.80 6.51
C VAL A 277 -19.74 22.21 7.72
N LYS A 278 -20.33 23.41 7.68
CA LYS A 278 -21.22 23.90 8.75
C LYS A 278 -22.47 23.02 8.90
N GLN A 279 -23.08 22.59 7.80
CA GLN A 279 -24.21 21.66 7.81
C GLN A 279 -23.83 20.30 8.42
N CYS A 280 -22.67 19.74 8.05
CA CYS A 280 -22.15 18.50 8.65
C CYS A 280 -22.04 18.61 10.17
N VAL A 281 -21.43 19.69 10.67
CA VAL A 281 -21.27 19.91 12.11
C VAL A 281 -22.62 20.16 12.80
N LYS A 282 -23.50 20.95 12.19
CA LYS A 282 -24.81 21.30 12.73
C LYS A 282 -25.72 20.09 12.90
N HIS A 283 -25.73 19.19 11.92
CA HIS A 283 -26.65 18.04 11.92
C HIS A 283 -26.01 16.77 12.47
N GLY A 284 -24.69 16.69 12.57
CA GLY A 284 -24.02 15.52 13.15
C GLY A 284 -23.60 14.48 12.13
N VAL A 285 -23.01 14.88 11.00
CA VAL A 285 -22.30 13.97 10.10
C VAL A 285 -20.92 13.66 10.69
N GLU A 286 -20.61 12.38 10.93
CA GLU A 286 -19.44 12.00 11.73
C GLU A 286 -18.09 12.22 11.01
N ILE A 287 -18.03 12.00 9.70
CA ILE A 287 -16.80 12.17 8.92
C ILE A 287 -16.98 13.24 7.83
N ILE A 288 -16.11 14.24 7.84
CA ILE A 288 -16.13 15.35 6.90
C ILE A 288 -14.92 15.20 5.96
N TYR A 289 -15.15 14.94 4.68
CA TYR A 289 -14.07 14.90 3.70
C TYR A 289 -13.77 16.29 3.16
N HIS A 290 -12.49 16.52 2.88
CA HIS A 290 -11.91 17.74 2.32
C HIS A 290 -11.90 18.93 3.28
N ALA A 291 -13.08 19.52 3.55
CA ALA A 291 -13.22 20.76 4.32
C ALA A 291 -12.34 21.93 3.81
N SER A 292 -12.05 21.95 2.50
CA SER A 292 -11.10 22.86 1.86
C SER A 292 -11.40 24.35 2.09
N TRP A 293 -12.68 24.73 1.95
CA TRP A 293 -13.15 26.11 2.01
C TRP A 293 -13.80 26.46 3.35
N ILE A 294 -13.44 25.76 4.44
CA ILE A 294 -13.90 26.12 5.79
C ILE A 294 -13.59 27.60 6.06
N ASP A 295 -14.49 28.32 6.76
CA ASP A 295 -14.29 29.70 7.23
C ASP A 295 -14.12 29.73 8.77
N ASP A 296 -13.98 30.92 9.36
CA ASP A 296 -13.76 31.05 10.80
C ASP A 296 -14.93 30.52 11.64
N GLU A 297 -16.16 30.79 11.22
CA GLU A 297 -17.35 30.27 11.90
C GLU A 297 -17.39 28.74 11.85
N GLY A 298 -17.15 28.16 10.67
CA GLY A 298 -17.07 26.71 10.49
C GLY A 298 -15.94 26.08 11.32
N MET A 299 -14.78 26.74 11.39
CA MET A 299 -13.65 26.30 12.21
C MET A 299 -14.00 26.32 13.70
N ASP A 300 -14.64 27.38 14.20
CA ASP A 300 -15.07 27.47 15.59
C ASP A 300 -16.19 26.47 15.92
N MET A 301 -17.10 26.21 14.98
CA MET A 301 -18.12 25.15 15.10
C MET A 301 -17.46 23.78 15.21
N LEU A 302 -16.53 23.48 14.29
CA LEU A 302 -15.82 22.20 14.25
C LEU A 302 -14.96 22.00 15.50
N GLU A 303 -14.26 23.03 15.98
CA GLU A 303 -13.48 22.99 17.22
C GLU A 303 -14.35 22.69 18.44
N LYS A 304 -15.53 23.34 18.55
CA LYS A 304 -16.48 23.10 19.64
C LYS A 304 -17.07 21.69 19.59
N ALA A 305 -17.24 21.14 18.39
CA ALA A 305 -17.85 19.83 18.16
C ALA A 305 -16.82 18.72 17.85
N LYS A 306 -15.51 18.97 18.03
CA LYS A 306 -14.43 18.08 17.58
C LYS A 306 -14.43 16.69 18.20
N SER A 307 -15.15 16.49 19.30
CA SER A 307 -15.37 15.16 19.87
C SER A 307 -16.32 14.29 19.03
N LYS A 308 -17.04 14.87 18.05
CA LYS A 308 -18.05 14.15 17.24
C LYS A 308 -17.69 14.05 15.77
N HIS A 309 -16.61 14.70 15.35
CA HIS A 309 -16.25 14.85 13.94
C HIS A 309 -14.79 14.52 13.70
N ILE A 310 -14.53 13.83 12.60
CA ILE A 310 -13.19 13.63 12.04
C ILE A 310 -13.13 14.24 10.65
N VAL A 311 -12.00 14.87 10.32
CA VAL A 311 -11.72 15.38 8.98
C VAL A 311 -10.73 14.47 8.26
N ALA A 312 -11.03 14.09 7.01
CA ALA A 312 -10.06 13.43 6.12
C ALA A 312 -9.93 14.24 4.81
N PRO A 313 -8.77 14.88 4.56
CA PRO A 313 -8.71 15.96 3.57
C PRO A 313 -8.68 15.52 2.10
N GLY A 314 -8.22 14.32 1.77
CA GLY A 314 -7.92 13.99 0.37
C GLY A 314 -6.83 14.90 -0.21
N LEU A 315 -5.80 15.22 0.59
CA LEU A 315 -4.85 16.29 0.24
C LEU A 315 -3.99 15.91 -0.97
N ASN A 316 -3.58 14.65 -1.08
CA ASN A 316 -2.84 14.17 -2.24
C ASN A 316 -3.57 14.40 -3.58
N TRP A 317 -4.90 14.26 -3.62
CA TRP A 317 -5.70 14.58 -4.80
C TRP A 317 -5.54 16.03 -5.26
N LEU A 318 -5.66 17.01 -4.35
CA LEU A 318 -5.47 18.43 -4.70
C LEU A 318 -4.06 18.70 -5.25
N ILE A 319 -3.04 18.11 -4.63
CA ILE A 319 -1.64 18.30 -5.02
C ILE A 319 -1.37 17.69 -6.39
N ALA A 320 -1.75 16.43 -6.59
CA ALA A 320 -1.49 15.72 -7.83
C ALA A 320 -2.29 16.31 -9.00
N THR A 321 -3.53 16.77 -8.78
CA THR A 321 -4.31 17.48 -9.81
C THR A 321 -3.63 18.78 -10.25
N VAL A 322 -3.06 19.55 -9.32
CA VAL A 322 -2.36 20.80 -9.66
C VAL A 322 -1.03 20.52 -10.38
N TYR A 323 -0.21 19.60 -9.88
CA TYR A 323 1.20 19.50 -10.28
C TYR A 323 1.56 18.29 -11.14
N GLU A 324 0.73 17.26 -11.21
CA GLU A 324 1.10 15.96 -11.83
C GLU A 324 0.13 15.50 -12.93
N ALA A 325 -1.10 16.02 -12.94
CA ALA A 325 -2.12 15.67 -13.94
C ALA A 325 -1.77 16.11 -15.38
N ALA A 326 -0.75 16.96 -15.57
CA ALA A 326 -0.30 17.41 -16.88
C ALA A 326 0.12 16.25 -17.79
N ALA A 327 0.72 15.20 -17.22
CA ALA A 327 1.08 13.97 -17.95
C ALA A 327 -0.14 13.20 -18.49
N PHE A 328 -1.33 13.50 -17.99
CA PHE A 328 -2.61 12.87 -18.33
C PHE A 328 -3.53 13.81 -19.13
N GLY A 329 -2.98 14.92 -19.65
CA GLY A 329 -3.73 15.87 -20.46
C GLY A 329 -4.43 16.99 -19.68
N TYR A 330 -4.19 17.11 -18.37
CA TYR A 330 -4.75 18.15 -17.53
C TYR A 330 -3.67 19.12 -17.06
N SER A 331 -3.45 20.22 -17.80
CA SER A 331 -2.30 21.10 -17.56
C SER A 331 -2.41 21.88 -16.25
N PHE A 332 -1.26 22.34 -15.75
CA PHE A 332 -1.19 23.23 -14.59
C PHE A 332 -2.03 24.50 -14.79
N GLU A 333 -1.96 25.11 -15.98
CA GLU A 333 -2.72 26.33 -16.29
C GLU A 333 -4.22 26.08 -16.25
N LYS A 334 -4.68 24.91 -16.72
CA LYS A 334 -6.09 24.52 -16.63
C LYS A 334 -6.50 24.32 -15.17
N ALA A 335 -5.69 23.60 -14.38
CA ALA A 335 -5.94 23.41 -12.94
C ALA A 335 -5.97 24.75 -12.18
N GLU A 336 -5.07 25.67 -12.49
CA GLU A 336 -5.07 27.02 -11.92
C GLU A 336 -6.31 27.81 -12.33
N GLN A 337 -6.67 27.78 -13.62
CA GLN A 337 -7.84 28.48 -14.16
C GLN A 337 -9.16 28.06 -13.51
N ILE A 338 -9.34 26.77 -13.23
CA ILE A 338 -10.55 26.26 -12.57
C ILE A 338 -10.49 26.37 -11.03
N GLY A 339 -9.41 26.92 -10.48
CA GLY A 339 -9.32 27.25 -9.05
C GLY A 339 -8.69 26.18 -8.14
N TYR A 340 -8.17 25.07 -8.67
CA TYR A 340 -7.57 24.01 -7.84
C TYR A 340 -6.34 24.47 -7.05
N LYS A 341 -5.51 25.33 -7.66
CA LYS A 341 -4.35 25.90 -6.95
C LYS A 341 -4.81 26.75 -5.76
N LYS A 342 -5.83 27.59 -5.96
CA LYS A 342 -6.41 28.40 -4.89
C LYS A 342 -7.03 27.50 -3.81
N GLU A 343 -7.74 26.45 -4.20
CA GLU A 343 -8.30 25.46 -3.28
C GLU A 343 -7.22 24.78 -2.44
N LEU A 344 -6.13 24.32 -3.06
CA LEU A 344 -5.00 23.71 -2.37
C LEU A 344 -4.41 24.66 -1.31
N GLU A 345 -4.20 25.92 -1.68
CA GLU A 345 -3.66 26.94 -0.77
C GLU A 345 -4.57 27.19 0.44
N VAL A 346 -5.89 27.29 0.24
CA VAL A 346 -6.84 27.48 1.36
C VAL A 346 -6.98 26.23 2.21
N ALA A 347 -7.00 25.04 1.59
CA ALA A 347 -7.10 23.76 2.28
C ALA A 347 -5.90 23.56 3.21
N ILE A 348 -4.68 23.81 2.74
CA ILE A 348 -3.47 23.75 3.58
C ILE A 348 -3.59 24.69 4.79
N ARG A 349 -4.05 25.94 4.58
CA ARG A 349 -4.24 26.89 5.69
C ARG A 349 -5.27 26.40 6.71
N GLY A 350 -6.43 25.94 6.23
CA GLY A 350 -7.50 25.41 7.08
C GLY A 350 -7.04 24.20 7.88
N LEU A 351 -6.40 23.23 7.23
CA LEU A 351 -5.93 21.99 7.85
C LEU A 351 -4.81 22.23 8.87
N LYS A 352 -3.88 23.16 8.62
CA LYS A 352 -2.88 23.60 9.61
C LYS A 352 -3.55 24.17 10.87
N GLU A 353 -4.59 24.97 10.69
CA GLU A 353 -5.33 25.52 11.83
C GLU A 353 -6.13 24.44 12.57
N MET A 354 -6.75 23.49 11.85
CA MET A 354 -7.42 22.33 12.47
C MET A 354 -6.45 21.55 13.34
N HIS A 355 -5.27 21.25 12.78
CA HIS A 355 -4.19 20.61 13.50
C HIS A 355 -3.83 21.40 14.76
N LYS A 356 -3.52 22.70 14.65
CA LYS A 356 -3.17 23.57 15.79
C LYS A 356 -4.25 23.62 16.89
N ARG A 357 -5.53 23.52 16.54
CA ARG A 357 -6.69 23.50 17.47
C ARG A 357 -6.99 22.12 18.06
N GLY A 358 -6.22 21.11 17.68
CA GLY A 358 -6.41 19.72 18.11
C GLY A 358 -7.75 19.14 17.62
N ILE A 359 -8.18 19.54 16.42
CA ILE A 359 -9.23 18.84 15.67
C ILE A 359 -8.60 17.60 15.04
N THR A 360 -9.30 16.47 15.09
CA THR A 360 -8.80 15.20 14.54
C THR A 360 -8.82 15.24 13.02
N VAL A 361 -7.62 15.36 12.42
CA VAL A 361 -7.39 15.26 10.97
C VAL A 361 -6.65 13.95 10.71
N LEU A 362 -7.23 13.07 9.89
CA LEU A 362 -6.66 11.76 9.57
C LEU A 362 -6.23 11.70 8.09
N PRO A 363 -5.13 10.99 7.77
CA PRO A 363 -4.69 10.80 6.39
C PRO A 363 -5.64 9.89 5.60
N GLY A 364 -5.69 10.15 4.31
CA GLY A 364 -6.57 9.50 3.34
C GLY A 364 -6.64 10.39 2.11
N GLY A 365 -5.78 10.08 1.15
CA GLY A 365 -5.40 11.02 0.07
C GLY A 365 -6.31 11.02 -1.15
N ASP A 366 -7.42 10.28 -1.12
CA ASP A 366 -8.39 10.14 -2.21
C ASP A 366 -7.74 9.54 -3.48
N TYR A 367 -7.55 8.21 -3.44
CA TYR A 367 -6.77 7.44 -4.42
C TYR A 367 -7.63 6.58 -5.35
N GLY A 368 -7.01 6.07 -6.41
CA GLY A 368 -7.64 5.26 -7.45
C GLY A 368 -7.90 6.00 -8.74
N PHE A 369 -7.34 7.21 -8.90
CA PHE A 369 -7.47 8.03 -10.10
C PHE A 369 -6.23 7.91 -11.00
N ALA A 370 -6.30 8.40 -12.23
CA ALA A 370 -5.21 8.27 -13.21
C ALA A 370 -3.86 8.81 -12.70
N TRP A 371 -3.85 9.97 -12.03
CA TRP A 371 -2.64 10.57 -11.46
C TRP A 371 -2.49 10.37 -9.94
N THR A 372 -3.44 9.69 -9.29
CA THR A 372 -3.30 9.20 -7.91
C THR A 372 -3.57 7.69 -7.85
N PRO A 373 -2.77 6.86 -8.55
CA PRO A 373 -3.06 5.45 -8.71
C PRO A 373 -2.93 4.69 -7.39
N HIS A 374 -3.63 3.54 -7.33
CA HIS A 374 -3.52 2.60 -6.21
C HIS A 374 -2.06 2.18 -5.98
N GLY A 375 -1.66 2.11 -4.71
CA GLY A 375 -0.30 1.77 -4.29
C GLY A 375 0.59 2.98 -4.04
N THR A 376 0.08 4.21 -4.14
CA THR A 376 0.83 5.44 -3.83
C THR A 376 0.38 6.12 -2.52
N TYR A 377 -0.36 5.39 -1.68
CA TYR A 377 -1.12 5.93 -0.54
C TYR A 377 -0.29 6.70 0.50
N ALA A 378 0.93 6.22 0.77
CA ALA A 378 1.82 6.79 1.80
C ALA A 378 2.36 8.19 1.44
N ARG A 379 2.12 8.67 0.21
CA ARG A 379 2.41 10.06 -0.17
C ARG A 379 1.63 11.08 0.68
N ASP A 380 0.43 10.72 1.13
CA ASP A 380 -0.38 11.60 1.96
C ASP A 380 0.29 11.91 3.31
N LEU A 381 1.01 10.94 3.88
CA LEU A 381 1.77 11.14 5.13
C LEU A 381 2.91 12.14 4.96
N GLU A 382 3.57 12.13 3.80
CA GLU A 382 4.58 13.13 3.46
C GLU A 382 3.96 14.54 3.38
N HIS A 383 2.78 14.67 2.78
CA HIS A 383 2.06 15.95 2.70
C HIS A 383 1.65 16.46 4.07
N PHE A 384 1.19 15.59 4.97
CA PHE A 384 0.89 15.95 6.36
C PHE A 384 2.11 16.55 7.06
N VAL A 385 3.28 15.91 6.92
CA VAL A 385 4.52 16.39 7.55
C VAL A 385 5.00 17.70 6.92
N LYS A 386 4.99 17.79 5.58
CA LYS A 386 5.56 18.94 4.86
C LYS A 386 4.66 20.18 4.85
N LEU A 387 3.34 19.98 4.84
CA LEU A 387 2.38 21.04 4.55
C LEU A 387 1.48 21.37 5.74
N LEU A 388 1.20 20.40 6.63
CA LEU A 388 0.21 20.55 7.71
C LEU A 388 0.83 20.73 9.11
N ASP A 389 2.15 20.91 9.18
CA ASP A 389 2.94 21.04 10.42
C ASP A 389 2.89 19.81 11.36
N PHE A 390 2.52 18.63 10.84
CA PHE A 390 2.63 17.39 11.58
C PHE A 390 4.11 16.99 11.73
N THR A 391 4.48 16.49 12.89
CA THR A 391 5.70 15.69 13.04
C THR A 391 5.50 14.32 12.38
N PRO A 392 6.58 13.61 11.99
CA PRO A 392 6.46 12.23 11.53
C PRO A 392 5.70 11.33 12.51
N MET A 393 5.91 11.49 13.82
CA MET A 393 5.17 10.71 14.83
C MET A 393 3.67 11.01 14.82
N GLU A 394 3.28 12.28 14.77
CA GLU A 394 1.85 12.66 14.68
C GLU A 394 1.20 12.10 13.41
N ALA A 395 1.90 12.13 12.27
CA ALA A 395 1.38 11.56 11.03
C ALA A 395 1.21 10.04 11.10
N LEU A 396 2.16 9.32 11.70
CA LEU A 396 2.05 7.87 11.92
C LEU A 396 0.89 7.54 12.87
N VAL A 397 0.77 8.25 14.00
CA VAL A 397 -0.31 8.05 14.97
C VAL A 397 -1.68 8.32 14.35
N ALA A 398 -1.81 9.38 13.55
CA ALA A 398 -3.03 9.65 12.80
C ALA A 398 -3.37 8.52 11.83
N ALA A 399 -2.36 7.97 11.13
CA ALA A 399 -2.53 6.86 10.21
C ALA A 399 -2.79 5.51 10.90
N THR A 400 -2.48 5.33 12.19
CA THR A 400 -2.64 4.05 12.89
C THR A 400 -3.74 4.13 13.94
N ALA A 401 -3.43 4.59 15.15
CA ALA A 401 -4.37 4.70 16.27
C ALA A 401 -5.55 5.64 15.96
N GLY A 402 -5.31 6.71 15.19
CA GLY A 402 -6.36 7.61 14.72
C GLY A 402 -7.40 6.92 13.84
N VAL A 403 -6.96 6.11 12.87
CA VAL A 403 -7.86 5.32 12.03
C VAL A 403 -8.53 4.19 12.83
N ALA A 404 -7.85 3.57 13.79
CA ALA A 404 -8.49 2.62 14.70
C ALA A 404 -9.62 3.26 15.53
N ARG A 405 -9.45 4.53 15.94
CA ARG A 405 -10.52 5.31 16.59
C ARG A 405 -11.67 5.60 15.63
N LEU A 406 -11.39 5.92 14.37
CA LEU A 406 -12.42 6.03 13.32
C LEU A 406 -13.19 4.71 13.13
N PHE A 407 -12.53 3.56 13.32
CA PHE A 407 -13.17 2.24 13.28
C PHE A 407 -14.01 1.91 14.54
N MET A 408 -13.92 2.73 15.59
CA MET A 408 -14.48 2.43 16.91
C MET A 408 -13.96 1.11 17.50
N ARG A 409 -12.67 0.84 17.27
CA ARG A 409 -11.96 -0.38 17.69
C ARG A 409 -10.53 -0.05 18.19
N ASP A 410 -10.32 1.15 18.70
CA ASP A 410 -9.02 1.65 19.17
C ASP A 410 -8.49 0.94 20.43
N GLU A 411 -9.30 0.09 21.06
CA GLU A 411 -8.92 -0.82 22.13
C GLU A 411 -8.26 -2.12 21.65
N GLU A 412 -8.32 -2.42 20.34
CA GLU A 412 -7.78 -3.67 19.78
C GLU A 412 -7.09 -3.53 18.41
N LEU A 413 -7.14 -2.36 17.77
CA LEU A 413 -6.48 -2.05 16.48
C LEU A 413 -5.56 -0.83 16.58
N GLY A 414 -4.66 -0.68 15.60
CA GLY A 414 -3.87 0.54 15.39
C GLY A 414 -2.70 0.76 16.36
N LYS A 415 -2.37 -0.20 17.23
CA LYS A 415 -1.24 -0.11 18.17
C LYS A 415 -0.48 -1.43 18.25
N ILE A 416 0.80 -1.35 18.63
CA ILE A 416 1.60 -2.53 19.02
C ILE A 416 1.52 -2.68 20.53
N ALA A 417 0.49 -3.39 21.00
CA ALA A 417 0.22 -3.61 22.41
C ALA A 417 -0.35 -5.01 22.67
N GLU A 418 -0.16 -5.54 23.87
CA GLU A 418 -0.72 -6.84 24.26
C GLU A 418 -2.25 -6.84 24.14
N GLY A 419 -2.80 -7.94 23.60
CA GLY A 419 -4.23 -8.11 23.34
C GLY A 419 -4.74 -7.49 22.04
N TYR A 420 -3.96 -6.66 21.36
CA TYR A 420 -4.35 -6.08 20.07
C TYR A 420 -4.22 -7.12 18.96
N TYR A 421 -4.96 -6.94 17.87
CA TYR A 421 -4.74 -7.74 16.65
C TYR A 421 -3.32 -7.52 16.12
N ALA A 422 -2.72 -8.61 15.66
CA ALA A 422 -1.42 -8.60 15.03
C ALA A 422 -1.52 -8.09 13.58
N ASP A 423 -1.73 -6.77 13.46
CA ASP A 423 -1.77 -5.99 12.23
C ASP A 423 -0.59 -5.01 12.25
N MET A 424 0.51 -5.36 11.56
CA MET A 424 1.80 -4.69 11.74
C MET A 424 2.70 -4.76 10.50
N ILE A 425 3.66 -3.84 10.43
CA ILE A 425 4.66 -3.74 9.38
C ILE A 425 6.05 -3.72 10.00
N LEU A 426 6.97 -4.54 9.47
CA LEU A 426 8.40 -4.47 9.73
C LEU A 426 9.10 -3.76 8.58
N ILE A 427 9.79 -2.66 8.87
CA ILE A 427 10.32 -1.70 7.91
C ILE A 427 11.84 -1.67 7.94
N ASP A 428 12.47 -1.74 6.77
CA ASP A 428 13.93 -1.60 6.58
C ASP A 428 14.40 -0.14 6.62
N GLY A 429 14.29 0.47 7.80
CA GLY A 429 14.68 1.85 8.11
C GLY A 429 13.79 2.45 9.20
N ASN A 430 13.85 3.76 9.38
CA ASN A 430 13.08 4.46 10.41
C ASN A 430 12.17 5.54 9.78
N PRO A 431 10.83 5.36 9.80
CA PRO A 431 9.90 6.34 9.24
C PRO A 431 9.83 7.65 10.03
N LEU A 432 10.39 7.72 11.24
CA LEU A 432 10.50 8.98 12.00
C LEU A 432 11.64 9.87 11.49
N ASP A 433 12.65 9.29 10.85
CA ASP A 433 13.76 10.02 10.24
C ASP A 433 13.41 10.42 8.80
N ASP A 434 12.77 9.52 8.04
CA ASP A 434 12.22 9.80 6.71
C ASP A 434 10.89 9.07 6.48
N ILE A 435 9.78 9.81 6.57
CA ILE A 435 8.42 9.27 6.39
C ILE A 435 8.19 8.68 5.00
N LYS A 436 8.96 9.11 3.98
CA LYS A 436 8.82 8.62 2.60
C LYS A 436 9.21 7.16 2.45
N ILE A 437 9.91 6.58 3.42
CA ILE A 437 10.24 5.14 3.39
C ILE A 437 8.99 4.26 3.26
N LEU A 438 7.84 4.74 3.74
CA LEU A 438 6.56 4.06 3.63
C LEU A 438 6.02 4.01 2.19
N GLN A 439 6.57 4.81 1.28
CA GLN A 439 6.24 4.79 -0.15
C GLN A 439 7.05 3.73 -0.91
N ASP A 440 8.13 3.20 -0.33
CA ASP A 440 8.95 2.16 -0.94
C ASP A 440 8.50 0.77 -0.46
N HIS A 441 7.76 0.07 -1.32
CA HIS A 441 7.22 -1.25 -1.00
C HIS A 441 8.30 -2.31 -0.76
N ASP A 442 9.52 -2.15 -1.26
CA ASP A 442 10.63 -3.08 -0.97
C ASP A 442 11.17 -2.90 0.45
N LYS A 443 10.94 -1.74 1.05
CA LYS A 443 11.28 -1.44 2.45
C LYS A 443 10.26 -1.98 3.45
N LEU A 444 9.04 -2.29 3.01
CA LEU A 444 8.02 -2.95 3.83
C LEU A 444 8.29 -4.47 3.85
N ASN A 445 9.30 -4.86 4.63
CA ASN A 445 9.88 -6.20 4.61
C ASN A 445 8.94 -7.28 5.13
N VAL A 446 8.13 -7.01 6.14
CA VAL A 446 7.07 -7.93 6.57
C VAL A 446 5.79 -7.13 6.74
N ILE A 447 4.69 -7.63 6.19
CA ILE A 447 3.35 -7.10 6.44
C ILE A 447 2.54 -8.25 7.03
N MET A 448 1.96 -8.01 8.20
CA MET A 448 1.12 -8.96 8.92
C MET A 448 -0.28 -8.39 9.08
N ILE A 449 -1.29 -9.23 8.89
CA ILE A 449 -2.68 -8.90 9.18
C ILE A 449 -3.34 -10.09 9.86
N ASN A 450 -4.04 -9.80 10.95
CA ASN A 450 -4.76 -10.79 11.75
C ASN A 450 -3.85 -11.94 12.22
N GLY A 451 -2.59 -11.65 12.57
CA GLY A 451 -1.60 -12.66 12.99
C GLY A 451 -1.03 -13.53 11.87
N ARG A 452 -1.33 -13.22 10.60
CA ARG A 452 -0.79 -13.92 9.43
C ARG A 452 0.16 -13.04 8.66
N ILE A 453 1.29 -13.59 8.27
CA ILE A 453 2.24 -12.93 7.37
C ILE A 453 1.61 -12.88 5.98
N HIS A 454 1.20 -11.68 5.56
CA HIS A 454 0.68 -11.40 4.22
C HIS A 454 1.81 -11.28 3.20
N LYS A 455 2.86 -10.54 3.57
CA LYS A 455 4.06 -10.33 2.76
C LYS A 455 5.29 -10.52 3.62
N ALA A 456 6.31 -11.18 3.08
CA ALA A 456 7.65 -11.24 3.64
C ALA A 456 8.69 -11.09 2.53
N SER A 457 9.69 -10.24 2.74
CA SER A 457 10.83 -10.06 1.85
C SER A 457 11.65 -11.34 1.76
N TYR A 458 12.31 -11.57 0.62
CA TYR A 458 13.21 -12.70 0.44
C TYR A 458 14.30 -12.79 1.55
N LYS A 459 14.70 -11.63 2.10
CA LYS A 459 15.66 -11.50 3.21
C LYS A 459 15.21 -12.20 4.50
N GLU A 460 13.91 -12.51 4.63
CA GLU A 460 13.36 -13.27 5.76
C GLU A 460 13.45 -14.79 5.57
N PHE A 461 13.68 -15.26 4.34
CA PHE A 461 13.86 -16.67 4.02
C PHE A 461 15.34 -17.07 3.94
N LEU A 462 16.23 -16.08 3.84
CA LEU A 462 17.65 -16.29 4.07
C LEU A 462 17.85 -16.60 5.55
N ARG A 463 18.01 -17.89 5.87
CA ARG A 463 18.66 -18.31 7.11
C ARG A 463 20.10 -17.81 7.06
N THR A 464 20.30 -16.56 7.47
CA THR A 464 21.64 -16.11 7.84
C THR A 464 22.03 -16.99 9.01
N GLU A 465 22.95 -17.92 8.78
CA GLU A 465 23.58 -18.68 9.86
C GLU A 465 23.93 -17.71 10.98
N ASP A 466 23.43 -17.98 12.18
CA ASP A 466 23.94 -17.42 13.42
C ASP A 466 25.41 -17.82 13.56
N ARG A 467 26.31 -17.12 12.87
CA ARG A 467 27.67 -16.95 13.34
C ARG A 467 27.72 -15.64 14.11
N PRO A 468 28.20 -15.64 15.37
CA PRO A 468 28.48 -14.40 16.07
C PRO A 468 29.37 -13.54 15.18
N ALA A 469 29.02 -12.26 15.04
CA ALA A 469 29.75 -11.31 14.23
C ALA A 469 31.24 -11.35 14.59
N ALA A 470 32.05 -11.98 13.74
CA ALA A 470 33.47 -11.72 13.74
C ALA A 470 33.62 -10.26 13.36
N GLU A 471 34.28 -9.49 14.22
CA GLU A 471 34.57 -8.07 14.05
C GLU A 471 34.87 -7.75 12.58
N ALA A 472 34.04 -6.89 11.98
CA ALA A 472 34.22 -6.49 10.59
C ALA A 472 35.54 -5.72 10.47
N GLN A 473 36.60 -6.42 10.06
CA GLN A 473 37.79 -5.77 9.55
C GLN A 473 37.40 -5.03 8.28
N VAL A 474 37.60 -3.70 8.30
CA VAL A 474 37.45 -2.82 7.15
C VAL A 474 38.30 -3.37 6.00
N GLN A 475 37.66 -3.99 5.01
CA GLN A 475 38.33 -4.41 3.79
C GLN A 475 38.68 -3.17 2.96
N GLN A 476 39.98 -3.00 2.70
CA GLN A 476 40.46 -2.05 1.70
C GLN A 476 39.90 -2.40 0.31
N PRO A 477 39.70 -1.42 -0.58
CA PRO A 477 39.21 -1.68 -1.93
C PRO A 477 40.12 -2.67 -2.65
N ALA A 478 39.52 -3.69 -3.28
CA ALA A 478 40.24 -4.75 -3.97
C ALA A 478 41.16 -4.15 -5.07
N PRO A 479 42.40 -4.63 -5.20
CA PRO A 479 43.35 -4.10 -6.17
C PRO A 479 42.87 -4.37 -7.61
N LYS A 480 43.06 -3.38 -8.48
CA LYS A 480 42.70 -3.46 -9.90
C LYS A 480 43.69 -4.37 -10.62
N LEU A 481 43.27 -5.58 -10.99
CA LEU A 481 44.11 -6.59 -11.66
C LEU A 481 44.21 -6.28 -13.17
N THR A 482 45.42 -6.21 -13.72
CA THR A 482 45.64 -5.78 -15.13
C THR A 482 46.52 -6.72 -15.96
N ASN A 483 47.35 -7.57 -15.33
CA ASN A 483 48.30 -8.44 -16.02
C ASN A 483 47.88 -9.90 -15.87
N PHE A 484 47.10 -10.40 -16.82
CA PHE A 484 46.59 -11.78 -16.77
C PHE A 484 47.52 -12.73 -17.54
N VAL A 485 47.89 -13.83 -16.90
CA VAL A 485 48.75 -14.87 -17.47
C VAL A 485 48.12 -16.24 -17.32
N ALA A 486 48.36 -17.10 -18.31
CA ALA A 486 48.05 -18.52 -18.23
C ALA A 486 49.27 -19.25 -17.65
N TYR A 487 49.05 -20.11 -16.65
CA TYR A 487 50.11 -20.90 -16.02
C TYR A 487 49.66 -22.34 -15.81
N SER A 488 50.59 -23.28 -15.96
CA SER A 488 50.32 -24.70 -15.73
C SER A 488 50.31 -25.01 -14.23
N LEU A 489 49.40 -25.88 -13.81
CA LEU A 489 49.40 -26.41 -12.45
C LEU A 489 50.48 -27.47 -12.30
N ASP A 490 51.29 -27.35 -11.26
CA ASP A 490 52.28 -28.36 -10.83
C ASP A 490 51.60 -29.51 -10.05
N ASP A 491 50.41 -29.93 -10.49
CA ASP A 491 49.64 -31.05 -9.91
C ASP A 491 49.73 -32.32 -10.77
N GLY A 492 50.59 -32.32 -11.79
CA GLY A 492 50.78 -33.44 -12.72
C GLY A 492 49.65 -33.62 -13.74
N THR A 493 48.62 -32.77 -13.74
CA THR A 493 47.47 -32.90 -14.65
C THR A 493 47.67 -32.22 -16.00
N GLY A 494 48.71 -31.39 -16.14
CA GLY A 494 48.96 -30.57 -17.34
C GLY A 494 47.91 -29.46 -17.57
N ARG A 495 46.99 -29.26 -16.63
CA ARG A 495 45.92 -28.24 -16.75
C ARG A 495 46.50 -26.84 -16.60
N THR A 496 45.97 -25.91 -17.38
CA THR A 496 46.36 -24.49 -17.35
C THR A 496 45.29 -23.66 -16.63
N ARG A 497 45.69 -22.72 -15.77
CA ARG A 497 44.81 -21.75 -15.07
C ARG A 497 45.17 -20.32 -15.48
N MET A 498 44.22 -19.41 -15.30
CA MET A 498 44.44 -17.97 -15.45
C MET A 498 44.69 -17.34 -14.08
N GLY A 499 45.68 -16.47 -14.00
CA GLY A 499 46.00 -15.72 -12.79
C GLY A 499 46.45 -14.31 -13.11
N HIS A 500 46.49 -13.45 -12.09
CA HIS A 500 47.13 -12.15 -12.19
C HIS A 500 48.61 -12.26 -11.81
N LEU A 501 49.52 -11.93 -12.72
CA LEU A 501 50.95 -11.83 -12.43
C LEU A 501 51.26 -10.43 -11.87
N ASP A 502 51.73 -10.37 -10.62
CA ASP A 502 52.34 -9.16 -10.07
C ASP A 502 53.81 -9.09 -10.55
N PRO A 503 54.16 -8.20 -11.50
CA PRO A 503 55.51 -8.17 -12.07
C PRO A 503 56.57 -7.71 -11.06
N SER A 504 56.15 -7.01 -9.99
CA SER A 504 57.06 -6.54 -8.96
C SER A 504 57.46 -7.63 -7.97
N LYS A 505 56.61 -8.65 -7.80
CA LYS A 505 56.81 -9.76 -6.86
C LYS A 505 57.09 -11.10 -7.54
N GLY A 506 56.84 -11.22 -8.84
CA GLY A 506 56.98 -12.46 -9.59
C GLY A 506 55.97 -13.54 -9.20
N THR A 507 54.91 -13.17 -8.47
CA THR A 507 53.89 -14.10 -7.96
C THR A 507 52.63 -14.04 -8.80
N ILE A 508 52.05 -15.21 -9.07
CA ILE A 508 50.76 -15.34 -9.76
C ILE A 508 49.67 -15.55 -8.72
N THR A 509 48.70 -14.64 -8.66
CA THR A 509 47.47 -14.82 -7.87
C THR A 509 46.43 -15.54 -8.73
N PRO A 510 45.96 -16.75 -8.36
CA PRO A 510 44.94 -17.45 -9.11
C PRO A 510 43.66 -16.61 -9.19
N LEU A 511 43.05 -16.53 -10.38
CA LEU A 511 41.71 -15.98 -10.49
C LEU A 511 40.70 -17.09 -10.22
N ALA A 512 39.93 -16.94 -9.15
CA ALA A 512 38.71 -17.70 -8.95
C ALA A 512 37.53 -16.88 -9.50
N LEU A 513 36.81 -17.43 -10.47
CA LEU A 513 35.55 -16.86 -10.94
C LEU A 513 34.41 -17.49 -10.14
N ASN A 514 33.65 -16.69 -9.41
CA ASN A 514 32.40 -17.14 -8.83
C ASN A 514 31.30 -16.98 -9.90
N ILE A 515 30.73 -18.09 -10.37
CA ILE A 515 29.68 -18.13 -11.39
C ILE A 515 28.34 -18.12 -10.65
N LEU A 516 27.75 -16.94 -10.56
CA LEU A 516 26.40 -16.77 -10.04
C LEU A 516 25.38 -17.36 -11.02
N PRO A 517 24.22 -17.85 -10.56
CA PRO A 517 23.17 -18.24 -11.47
C PRO A 517 22.62 -17.00 -12.18
N PRO A 518 22.22 -17.13 -13.44
CA PRO A 518 21.98 -15.99 -14.31
C PRO A 518 20.81 -15.09 -13.87
N ILE A 519 19.78 -15.61 -13.20
CA ILE A 519 18.57 -14.87 -12.77
C ILE A 519 17.96 -15.51 -11.51
N TYR A 520 17.51 -14.71 -10.53
CA TYR A 520 16.78 -15.16 -9.33
C TYR A 520 15.36 -14.58 -9.28
N GLY A 521 14.38 -15.36 -8.81
CA GLY A 521 13.05 -14.87 -8.42
C GLY A 521 12.01 -14.66 -9.53
N ARG A 522 12.34 -15.00 -10.79
CA ARG A 522 11.38 -15.05 -11.91
C ARG A 522 11.63 -16.29 -12.75
N ASP A 523 10.56 -16.91 -13.25
CA ASP A 523 10.69 -18.02 -14.20
C ASP A 523 11.38 -17.54 -15.48
N ILE A 524 12.25 -18.39 -16.03
CA ILE A 524 12.99 -18.09 -17.24
C ILE A 524 12.20 -18.63 -18.43
N LEU A 525 11.87 -17.74 -19.37
CA LEU A 525 11.34 -18.14 -20.66
C LEU A 525 12.52 -18.54 -21.56
N ALA A 526 12.64 -19.83 -21.85
CA ALA A 526 13.65 -20.39 -22.73
C ALA A 526 13.07 -20.61 -24.13
N VAL A 527 13.90 -20.39 -25.15
CA VAL A 527 13.57 -20.73 -26.54
C VAL A 527 14.36 -21.98 -26.90
N GLY A 528 13.67 -23.12 -27.01
CA GLY A 528 14.21 -24.41 -27.40
C GLY A 528 14.13 -24.66 -28.91
N LYS A 529 15.07 -25.49 -29.39
CA LYS A 529 15.21 -25.97 -30.78
C LYS A 529 15.51 -24.87 -31.83
N ASN A 530 16.51 -24.00 -31.61
CA ASN A 530 16.98 -23.07 -32.66
C ASN A 530 18.19 -23.57 -33.48
N TYR A 531 18.63 -24.83 -33.34
CA TYR A 531 19.69 -25.41 -34.19
C TYR A 531 19.45 -26.89 -34.54
N SER A 532 19.73 -27.22 -35.80
CA SER A 532 19.38 -28.48 -36.47
C SER A 532 20.00 -29.74 -35.85
N ALA A 533 21.08 -29.62 -35.09
CA ALA A 533 21.76 -30.76 -34.46
C ALA A 533 21.00 -31.26 -33.22
N HIS A 534 20.56 -30.35 -32.36
CA HIS A 534 19.89 -30.69 -31.10
C HIS A 534 18.45 -31.12 -31.32
N ALA A 535 17.78 -30.57 -32.33
CA ALA A 535 16.44 -31.00 -32.71
C ALA A 535 16.44 -32.46 -33.22
N LYS A 536 17.50 -32.89 -33.94
CA LYS A 536 17.71 -34.29 -34.36
C LYS A 536 18.02 -35.23 -33.19
N GLU A 537 18.88 -34.80 -32.27
CA GLU A 537 19.23 -35.57 -31.06
C GLU A 537 17.99 -35.82 -30.18
N PHE A 538 17.19 -34.78 -29.93
CA PHE A 538 15.98 -34.88 -29.13
C PHE A 538 14.92 -35.77 -29.79
N ASN A 539 14.76 -35.70 -31.13
CA ASN A 539 13.84 -36.58 -31.86
C ASN A 539 14.28 -38.05 -31.81
N ALA A 540 15.60 -38.31 -31.89
CA ALA A 540 16.16 -39.66 -31.79
C ALA A 540 16.05 -40.28 -30.38
N SER A 541 15.87 -39.48 -29.33
CA SER A 541 15.74 -39.95 -27.94
C SER A 541 14.42 -40.69 -27.65
N GLY A 542 13.40 -40.53 -28.50
CA GLY A 542 12.09 -41.16 -28.34
C GLY A 542 11.16 -40.52 -27.30
N TYR A 543 11.58 -39.44 -26.64
CA TYR A 543 10.81 -38.75 -25.59
C TYR A 543 9.55 -38.04 -26.13
N ASP A 544 9.55 -37.67 -27.42
CA ASP A 544 8.38 -37.11 -28.12
C ASP A 544 8.14 -37.83 -29.45
N SER A 545 7.67 -39.08 -29.35
CA SER A 545 7.35 -39.92 -30.52
C SER A 545 6.17 -39.43 -31.37
N SER A 546 5.52 -38.34 -30.99
CA SER A 546 4.37 -37.77 -31.69
C SER A 546 4.76 -36.78 -32.79
N ASP A 547 5.97 -36.22 -32.72
CA ASP A 547 6.41 -35.12 -33.58
C ASP A 547 7.36 -35.60 -34.70
N LYS A 548 6.82 -35.80 -35.91
CA LYS A 548 7.53 -36.40 -37.06
C LYS A 548 8.47 -35.45 -37.82
N VAL A 549 8.66 -34.22 -37.32
CA VAL A 549 9.45 -33.20 -38.01
C VAL A 549 10.69 -32.86 -37.18
N ASP A 550 11.88 -33.09 -37.76
CA ASP A 550 13.16 -32.90 -37.07
C ASP A 550 13.42 -31.45 -36.64
N MET A 551 12.87 -30.44 -37.33
CA MET A 551 12.94 -29.04 -36.93
C MET A 551 11.55 -28.39 -36.92
N PRO A 552 11.16 -27.74 -35.81
CA PRO A 552 9.87 -27.06 -35.72
C PRO A 552 9.83 -25.85 -36.66
N THR A 553 8.66 -25.56 -37.22
CA THR A 553 8.46 -24.40 -38.12
C THR A 553 8.43 -23.06 -37.39
N HIS A 554 8.35 -23.09 -36.06
CA HIS A 554 8.31 -21.93 -35.17
C HIS A 554 9.22 -22.20 -33.96
N PRO A 555 9.76 -21.16 -33.29
CA PRO A 555 10.55 -21.33 -32.08
C PRO A 555 9.72 -22.04 -31.00
N VAL A 556 10.28 -23.09 -30.39
CA VAL A 556 9.62 -23.74 -29.24
C VAL A 556 9.95 -22.92 -28.02
N ILE A 557 8.94 -22.49 -27.27
CA ILE A 557 9.13 -21.72 -26.05
C ILE A 557 8.74 -22.60 -24.87
N PHE A 558 9.60 -22.68 -23.86
CA PHE A 558 9.34 -23.40 -22.62
C PHE A 558 9.83 -22.60 -21.43
N THR A 559 9.26 -22.82 -20.25
CA THR A 559 9.66 -22.12 -19.02
C THR A 559 10.54 -23.02 -18.17
N LYS A 560 11.71 -22.54 -17.72
CA LYS A 560 12.47 -23.13 -16.60
C LYS A 560 12.13 -22.36 -15.32
N ARG A 561 11.83 -23.07 -14.23
CA ARG A 561 11.62 -22.44 -12.93
C ARG A 561 12.95 -21.85 -12.44
N ALA A 562 12.92 -20.70 -11.76
CA ALA A 562 14.14 -20.12 -11.19
C ALA A 562 14.87 -21.09 -10.24
N THR A 563 14.13 -21.99 -9.59
CA THR A 563 14.64 -22.99 -8.66
C THR A 563 15.35 -24.18 -9.32
N SER A 564 15.29 -24.32 -10.65
CA SER A 564 15.98 -25.39 -11.39
C SER A 564 17.34 -24.95 -11.95
N ILE A 565 17.84 -23.78 -11.54
CA ILE A 565 19.12 -23.21 -11.98
C ILE A 565 19.85 -22.70 -10.76
N ILE A 566 21.09 -23.17 -10.56
CA ILE A 566 21.89 -22.89 -9.37
C ILE A 566 23.31 -22.42 -9.76
N ALA A 567 23.99 -21.76 -8.82
CA ALA A 567 25.38 -21.31 -9.00
C ALA A 567 26.34 -22.49 -9.14
N ASN A 568 27.57 -22.23 -9.58
CA ASN A 568 28.61 -23.25 -9.44
C ASN A 568 28.84 -23.55 -7.94
N GLU A 569 28.94 -24.84 -7.60
CA GLU A 569 29.15 -25.32 -6.22
C GLU A 569 27.98 -25.09 -5.24
N GLU A 570 26.81 -24.63 -5.73
CA GLU A 570 25.60 -24.56 -4.91
C GLU A 570 24.98 -25.96 -4.74
N GLU A 571 24.34 -26.20 -3.60
CA GLU A 571 23.75 -27.50 -3.28
C GLU A 571 22.43 -27.69 -4.04
N ILE A 572 22.28 -28.83 -4.72
CA ILE A 572 21.03 -29.18 -5.40
C ILE A 572 20.03 -29.65 -4.35
N LEU A 573 19.04 -28.81 -4.05
CA LEU A 573 17.99 -29.13 -3.09
C LEU A 573 16.90 -29.99 -3.75
N LEU A 574 16.90 -31.29 -3.41
CA LEU A 574 15.85 -32.22 -3.81
C LEU A 574 14.72 -32.23 -2.80
N HIS A 575 13.49 -32.41 -3.29
CA HIS A 575 12.39 -32.68 -2.39
C HIS A 575 12.36 -34.18 -2.05
N PRO A 576 12.51 -34.54 -0.76
CA PRO A 576 12.75 -35.93 -0.36
C PRO A 576 11.56 -36.85 -0.63
N ASP A 577 10.34 -36.31 -0.67
CA ASP A 577 9.11 -37.12 -0.79
C ASP A 577 8.75 -37.54 -2.22
N PHE A 578 9.36 -36.96 -3.26
CA PHE A 578 8.93 -37.19 -4.66
C PHE A 578 10.03 -37.22 -5.71
N THR A 579 11.31 -37.05 -5.34
CA THR A 579 12.43 -37.16 -6.28
C THR A 579 13.38 -38.25 -5.83
N GLU A 580 13.31 -39.41 -6.51
CA GLU A 580 14.15 -40.57 -6.20
C GLU A 580 15.49 -40.57 -6.94
N THR A 581 15.55 -39.90 -8.10
CA THR A 581 16.75 -39.76 -8.93
C THR A 581 16.81 -38.34 -9.51
N LEU A 582 18.02 -37.86 -9.77
CA LEU A 582 18.28 -36.52 -10.30
C LEU A 582 19.18 -36.64 -11.53
N ASP A 583 18.69 -36.13 -12.66
CA ASP A 583 19.51 -35.82 -13.83
C ASP A 583 19.81 -34.31 -13.84
N TYR A 584 21.06 -33.94 -14.07
CA TYR A 584 21.47 -32.54 -14.18
C TYR A 584 22.38 -32.33 -15.39
N GLU A 585 22.29 -31.13 -15.97
CA GLU A 585 23.12 -30.67 -17.07
C GLU A 585 23.87 -29.42 -16.63
N GLY A 586 25.18 -29.35 -16.91
CA GLY A 586 25.99 -28.17 -16.68
C GLY A 586 26.03 -27.29 -17.91
N GLU A 587 25.45 -26.09 -17.84
CA GLU A 587 25.48 -25.09 -18.92
C GLU A 587 26.26 -23.84 -18.49
N ILE A 588 27.14 -23.31 -19.36
CA ILE A 588 27.75 -21.99 -19.15
C ILE A 588 26.91 -20.95 -19.89
N GLY A 589 26.18 -20.13 -19.14
CA GLY A 589 25.49 -18.96 -19.66
C GLY A 589 26.38 -17.72 -19.60
N VAL A 590 26.61 -17.06 -20.74
CA VAL A 590 27.34 -15.78 -20.79
C VAL A 590 26.36 -14.68 -21.22
N ILE A 591 26.18 -13.67 -20.37
CA ILE A 591 25.36 -12.49 -20.72
C ILE A 591 26.26 -11.49 -21.47
N ILE A 592 26.11 -11.42 -22.79
CA ILE A 592 26.96 -10.59 -23.67
C ILE A 592 26.24 -9.28 -24.10
N GLY A 593 25.15 -8.89 -23.42
CA GLY A 593 24.32 -7.73 -23.82
C GLY A 593 23.64 -7.03 -22.64
N LYS A 594 22.99 -5.89 -22.92
CA LYS A 594 22.16 -5.15 -21.95
C LYS A 594 20.69 -5.63 -22.01
N ASN A 595 19.98 -5.52 -20.89
CA ASN A 595 18.54 -5.83 -20.82
C ASN A 595 17.73 -5.03 -21.87
N GLY A 596 16.81 -5.68 -22.57
CA GLY A 596 15.89 -5.05 -23.52
C GLY A 596 14.45 -4.97 -22.97
N PHE A 597 13.75 -3.87 -23.27
CA PHE A 597 12.33 -3.64 -22.95
C PHE A 597 11.65 -3.06 -24.21
N GLN A 598 10.52 -3.64 -24.63
CA GLN A 598 9.79 -3.26 -25.86
C GLN A 598 10.67 -3.27 -27.14
N ILE A 599 11.35 -4.40 -27.38
CA ILE A 599 12.17 -4.60 -28.57
C ILE A 599 11.25 -4.63 -29.80
N SER A 600 11.51 -3.76 -30.78
CA SER A 600 10.78 -3.75 -32.05
C SER A 600 10.97 -5.06 -32.82
N GLU A 601 10.00 -5.47 -33.62
CA GLU A 601 10.04 -6.71 -34.41
C GLU A 601 11.33 -6.86 -35.24
N ALA A 602 11.76 -5.79 -35.93
CA ALA A 602 13.00 -5.80 -36.70
C ALA A 602 14.29 -5.97 -35.86
N ALA A 603 14.24 -5.67 -34.57
CA ALA A 603 15.35 -5.82 -33.64
C ALA A 603 15.27 -7.13 -32.83
N ALA A 604 14.15 -7.85 -32.91
CA ALA A 604 13.97 -9.14 -32.25
C ALA A 604 14.80 -10.25 -32.94
N GLU A 605 15.01 -10.16 -34.25
CA GLU A 605 15.81 -11.12 -35.03
C GLU A 605 17.33 -11.07 -34.70
N ASP A 606 17.82 -9.95 -34.17
CA ASP A 606 19.21 -9.78 -33.71
C ASP A 606 19.41 -10.17 -32.23
N THR A 607 18.37 -10.70 -31.56
CA THR A 607 18.46 -11.17 -30.17
C THR A 607 19.07 -12.57 -30.12
N SER A 608 20.35 -12.69 -29.77
CA SER A 608 21.01 -14.00 -29.63
C SER A 608 21.05 -14.47 -28.18
N GLY A 609 20.52 -15.67 -27.91
CA GLY A 609 20.88 -16.50 -26.76
C GLY A 609 21.68 -17.70 -27.25
N ALA A 610 22.89 -17.90 -26.73
CA ALA A 610 23.72 -19.05 -27.08
C ALA A 610 24.15 -19.80 -25.82
N THR A 611 23.72 -21.05 -25.67
CA THR A 611 24.39 -22.05 -24.82
C THR A 611 25.32 -22.87 -25.71
N ARG A 612 26.61 -22.92 -25.35
CA ARG A 612 27.58 -23.80 -26.02
C ARG A 612 27.70 -25.07 -25.17
N SER A 613 27.10 -26.16 -25.62
CA SER A 613 27.36 -27.47 -25.01
C SER A 613 28.70 -28.00 -25.52
N SER A 614 29.62 -28.30 -24.61
CA SER A 614 30.72 -29.21 -24.88
C SER A 614 30.51 -30.41 -23.97
N MET A 615 30.04 -31.52 -24.53
CA MET A 615 30.02 -32.81 -23.83
C MET A 615 31.47 -33.23 -23.57
N MET A 616 31.78 -33.58 -22.32
CA MET A 616 32.86 -34.51 -21.97
C MET A 616 32.25 -35.77 -21.39
#